data_AF-A0A2E3PG17-F1
#
_entry.id   AF-A0A2E3PG17-F1
#
_cell.length_a   1.000
_cell.length_b   1.000
_cell.length_c   1.000
_cell.angle_alpha   90.00
_cell.angle_beta   90.00
_cell.angle_gamma   90.00
#
_symmetry.space_group_name_H-M   'P 1'
#
loop_
_entity.id
_entity.type
_entity.pdbx_description
1 polymer ?
#
loop_
_entity_poly.entity_id
_entity_poly.type
_entity_poly.pdbx_seq_one_letter_code
_entity_poly.pdbx_strand_id
1 'polypeptide(L)'
;MAQEEKPEDYAGRAWMHCEEGLNFSKASMSRFMMFCLGNNVEIGSVYAFNAEFPRCQVLASIRLRPDQFEAFERETGGKLRKPRRVKLNSGDSTDD
;
A
#
# COMPACT_ATOMS: atom_id res chain seq x y z
N MET A 1 7.93 14.77 -21.69
CA MET A 1 6.52 14.38 -21.92
C MET A 1 6.11 13.52 -20.74
N ALA A 2 5.11 13.97 -19.97
CA ALA A 2 4.63 13.27 -18.79
C ALA A 2 3.99 11.94 -19.23
N GLN A 3 4.51 10.82 -18.71
CA GLN A 3 3.87 9.52 -18.91
C GLN A 3 2.57 9.52 -18.13
N GLU A 4 1.47 9.55 -18.87
CA GLU A 4 0.09 9.36 -18.42
C GLU A 4 0.02 8.14 -17.48
N GLU A 5 -0.33 8.36 -16.21
CA GLU A 5 -0.59 7.31 -15.24
C GLU A 5 -1.79 6.50 -15.76
N LYS A 6 -1.51 5.36 -16.40
CA LYS A 6 -2.53 4.35 -16.74
C LYS A 6 -3.42 4.12 -15.51
N PRO A 7 -4.74 3.95 -15.69
CA PRO A 7 -5.62 3.66 -14.57
C PRO A 7 -5.10 2.42 -13.83
N GLU A 8 -4.81 2.60 -12.55
CA GLU A 8 -4.58 1.50 -11.63
C GLU A 8 -5.93 0.76 -11.54
N ASP A 9 -6.01 -0.40 -12.21
CA ASP A 9 -7.22 -1.24 -12.32
C ASP A 9 -8.41 -0.61 -13.10
N TYR A 10 -9.23 -1.45 -13.77
CA TYR A 10 -10.46 -1.05 -14.48
C TYR A 10 -11.47 -0.31 -13.58
N ALA A 11 -11.41 -0.54 -12.26
CA ALA A 11 -12.24 0.09 -11.25
C ALA A 11 -11.61 1.34 -10.62
N GLY A 12 -10.44 1.81 -11.11
CA GLY A 12 -9.77 3.00 -10.60
C GLY A 12 -9.22 2.85 -9.18
N ARG A 13 -8.67 1.68 -8.84
CA ARG A 13 -8.08 1.38 -7.53
C ARG A 13 -6.56 1.29 -7.59
N ALA A 14 -5.92 1.95 -6.65
CA ALA A 14 -4.48 2.02 -6.51
C ALA A 14 -3.94 0.96 -5.55
N TRP A 15 -2.83 0.30 -5.89
CA TRP A 15 -2.04 -0.43 -4.90
C TRP A 15 -1.23 0.57 -4.07
N MET A 16 -1.36 0.50 -2.75
CA MET A 16 -0.71 1.39 -1.80
C MET A 16 -0.08 0.57 -0.68
N HIS A 17 1.06 1.03 -0.18
CA HIS A 17 1.73 0.46 0.98
C HIS A 17 1.51 1.34 2.21
N CYS A 18 1.31 0.69 3.35
CA CYS A 18 1.23 1.32 4.65
C CYS A 18 2.48 0.94 5.45
N GLU A 19 3.49 1.80 5.42
CA GLU A 19 4.81 1.59 6.03
C GLU A 19 4.95 2.29 7.39
N GLU A 20 3.89 2.96 7.87
CA GLU A 20 3.87 3.70 9.14
C GLU A 20 2.43 3.78 9.69
N GLY A 21 2.30 3.97 11.01
CA GLY A 21 1.05 4.37 11.66
C GLY A 21 0.18 3.21 12.17
N LEU A 22 0.24 2.05 11.51
CA LEU A 22 -0.34 0.82 12.04
C LEU A 22 0.56 0.21 13.11
N ASN A 23 -0.06 -0.35 14.15
CA ASN A 23 0.65 -1.03 15.23
C ASN A 23 -0.05 -2.31 15.66
N PHE A 24 0.65 -3.14 16.42
CA PHE A 24 0.19 -4.50 16.77
C PHE A 24 -0.86 -4.53 17.90
N SER A 25 -1.41 -3.38 18.30
CA SER A 25 -2.50 -3.36 19.28
C SER A 25 -3.82 -3.82 18.67
N LYS A 26 -4.66 -4.46 19.49
CA LYS A 26 -6.02 -4.86 19.10
C LYS A 26 -6.80 -3.69 18.50
N ALA A 27 -6.74 -2.52 19.13
CA ALA A 27 -7.48 -1.34 18.66
C ALA A 27 -7.02 -0.84 17.29
N SER A 28 -5.71 -0.88 16.99
CA SER A 28 -5.19 -0.48 15.67
C SER A 28 -5.57 -1.50 14.60
N MET A 29 -5.34 -2.79 14.85
CA MET A 29 -5.67 -3.84 13.89
C MET A 29 -7.17 -3.97 13.64
N SER A 30 -8.00 -3.79 14.67
CA SER A 30 -9.46 -3.78 14.50
C SER A 30 -9.92 -2.62 13.63
N ARG A 31 -9.41 -1.40 13.81
CA ARG A 31 -9.74 -0.26 12.94
C ARG A 31 -9.30 -0.50 11.50
N PHE A 32 -8.08 -0.99 11.30
CA PHE A 32 -7.56 -1.36 9.97
C PHE A 32 -8.44 -2.40 9.27
N MET A 33 -8.72 -3.53 9.93
CA MET A 33 -9.53 -4.60 9.35
C MET A 33 -10.97 -4.16 9.07
N MET A 34 -11.59 -3.45 10.01
CA MET A 34 -12.96 -2.95 9.85
C MET A 34 -13.06 -1.94 8.71
N PHE A 35 -12.08 -1.03 8.60
CA PHE A 35 -12.03 -0.12 7.46
C PHE A 35 -11.95 -0.91 6.15
N CYS A 36 -11.05 -1.89 6.07
CA CYS A 36 -10.84 -2.62 4.82
C CYS A 36 -12.10 -3.38 4.38
N LEU A 37 -12.71 -4.12 5.31
CA LEU A 37 -13.93 -4.90 5.05
C LEU A 37 -15.13 -4.00 4.75
N GLY A 38 -15.30 -2.90 5.48
CA GLY A 38 -16.42 -1.97 5.29
C GLY A 38 -16.34 -1.16 4.00
N ASN A 39 -15.14 -0.98 3.44
CA ASN A 39 -14.90 -0.13 2.27
C ASN A 39 -14.54 -0.91 0.99
N ASN A 40 -14.64 -2.24 1.03
CA ASN A 40 -14.24 -3.13 -0.06
C ASN A 40 -12.78 -2.88 -0.53
N VAL A 41 -11.89 -2.69 0.45
CA VAL A 41 -10.44 -2.57 0.23
C VAL A 41 -9.88 -3.98 0.18
N GLU A 42 -9.10 -4.23 -0.85
CA GLU A 42 -8.38 -5.49 -0.98
C GLU A 42 -7.09 -5.44 -0.18
N ILE A 43 -6.82 -6.50 0.57
CA ILE A 43 -5.60 -6.67 1.35
C ILE A 43 -4.69 -7.61 0.55
N GLY A 44 -3.52 -7.12 0.15
CA GLY A 44 -2.51 -7.93 -0.51
C GLY A 44 -1.67 -8.72 0.48
N SER A 45 -0.88 -8.01 1.29
CA SER A 45 0.02 -8.63 2.27
C SER A 45 0.05 -7.83 3.56
N VAL A 46 0.15 -8.51 4.70
CA VAL A 46 0.33 -7.89 6.02
C VAL A 46 1.47 -8.58 6.74
N TYR A 47 2.46 -7.80 7.17
CA TYR A 47 3.63 -8.29 7.90
C TYR A 47 3.77 -7.53 9.21
N ALA A 48 4.12 -8.25 10.28
CA ALA A 48 4.51 -7.63 11.53
C ALA A 48 6.05 -7.57 11.63
N PHE A 49 6.57 -6.47 12.16
CA PHE A 49 7.99 -6.28 12.50
C PHE A 49 8.96 -6.62 11.35
N ASN A 50 8.66 -6.15 10.14
CA ASN A 50 9.56 -6.35 9.00
C ASN A 50 10.89 -5.61 9.25
N ALA A 51 12.01 -6.34 9.22
CA ALA A 51 13.36 -5.82 9.49
C ALA A 51 13.80 -4.72 8.49
N GLU A 52 13.26 -4.72 7.27
CA GLU A 52 13.50 -3.67 6.28
C GLU A 52 12.91 -2.32 6.70
N PHE A 53 11.93 -2.33 7.61
CA PHE A 53 11.21 -1.16 8.10
C PHE A 53 11.24 -1.09 9.63
N PRO A 54 12.40 -0.74 10.24
CA PRO A 54 12.66 -0.91 11.69
C PRO A 54 11.80 -0.06 12.64
N ARG A 55 10.91 0.80 12.11
CA ARG A 55 9.94 1.59 12.89
C ARG A 55 8.48 1.29 12.50
N CYS A 56 8.28 0.35 11.59
CA CYS A 56 6.98 -0.12 11.16
C CYS A 56 6.64 -1.40 11.94
N GLN A 57 5.70 -1.29 12.88
CA GLN A 57 5.25 -2.47 13.61
C GLN A 57 4.37 -3.37 12.73
N VAL A 58 3.55 -2.77 11.86
CA VAL A 58 2.69 -3.47 10.91
C VAL A 58 2.80 -2.82 9.55
N LEU A 59 3.34 -3.58 8.60
CA LEU A 59 3.40 -3.24 7.18
C LEU A 59 2.20 -3.86 6.48
N ALA A 60 1.45 -3.08 5.71
CA ALA A 60 0.35 -3.60 4.91
C ALA A 60 0.44 -3.13 3.46
N SER A 61 0.10 -3.99 2.51
CA SER A 61 -0.17 -3.64 1.12
C SER A 61 -1.66 -3.79 0.87
N ILE A 62 -2.29 -2.74 0.37
CA ILE A 62 -3.73 -2.66 0.15
C ILE A 62 -4.06 -2.03 -1.19
N ARG A 63 -5.20 -2.41 -1.77
CA ARG A 63 -5.73 -1.81 -2.99
C ARG A 63 -7.07 -1.15 -2.72
N LEU A 64 -7.12 0.16 -2.90
CA LEU A 64 -8.27 1.00 -2.60
C LEU A 64 -8.40 2.16 -3.58
N ARG A 65 -9.58 2.79 -3.65
CA ARG A 65 -9.79 3.93 -4.52
C ARG A 65 -9.16 5.20 -3.94
N PRO A 66 -8.70 6.15 -4.78
CA PRO A 66 -8.09 7.40 -4.31
C PRO A 66 -8.96 8.25 -3.37
N ASP A 67 -10.29 8.24 -3.54
CA ASP A 67 -11.24 8.93 -2.67
C ASP A 67 -11.25 8.37 -1.23
N GLN A 68 -10.79 7.14 -1.03
CA GLN A 68 -10.75 6.47 0.26
C GLN A 68 -9.44 6.73 1.02
N PHE A 69 -8.43 7.38 0.41
CA PHE A 69 -7.11 7.54 1.02
C PHE A 69 -7.16 8.37 2.31
N GLU A 70 -7.81 9.53 2.27
CA GLU A 70 -7.90 10.41 3.44
C GLU A 70 -8.66 9.74 4.59
N ALA A 71 -9.78 9.08 4.27
CA ALA A 71 -10.57 8.33 5.24
C ALA A 71 -9.75 7.19 5.86
N PHE A 72 -9.00 6.45 5.05
CA PHE A 72 -8.11 5.38 5.52
C PHE A 72 -7.09 5.92 6.52
N GLU A 73 -6.37 6.99 6.19
CA GLU A 73 -5.33 7.53 7.07
C GLU A 73 -5.90 8.07 8.38
N ARG A 74 -7.07 8.72 8.30
CA ARG A 74 -7.76 9.29 9.47
C ARG A 74 -8.26 8.21 10.42
N GLU A 75 -8.88 7.15 9.90
CA GLU A 75 -9.55 6.13 10.72
C GLU A 75 -8.59 5.06 11.23
N THR A 76 -7.69 4.59 10.37
CA THR A 76 -6.75 3.52 10.72
C THR A 76 -5.50 4.05 11.41
N GLY A 77 -5.13 5.31 11.11
CA GLY A 77 -3.85 5.92 11.49
C GLY A 77 -2.69 5.50 10.58
N GLY A 78 -2.89 4.56 9.65
CA GLY A 78 -1.89 4.12 8.69
C GLY A 78 -1.58 5.19 7.64
N LYS A 79 -0.33 5.25 7.17
CA LYS A 79 0.10 6.22 6.14
C LYS A 79 0.32 5.56 4.80
N LEU A 80 -0.41 6.01 3.78
CA LEU A 80 -0.38 5.42 2.44
C LEU A 80 0.78 6.00 1.64
N ARG A 81 1.57 5.10 1.03
CA ARG A 81 2.69 5.41 0.15
C ARG A 81 2.54 4.62 -1.15
N LYS A 82 2.93 5.24 -2.26
CA LYS A 82 3.02 4.53 -3.54
C LYS A 82 4.11 3.45 -3.47
N PRO A 83 3.85 2.23 -3.97
CA PRO A 83 4.88 1.19 -4.04
C PRO A 83 6.12 1.67 -4.80
N ARG A 84 7.30 1.23 -4.37
CA ARG A 84 8.55 1.54 -5.10
C ARG A 84 8.49 0.91 -6.49
N ARG A 85 8.67 1.73 -7.52
CA ARG A 85 8.76 1.25 -8.91
C ARG A 85 10.18 0.76 -9.16
N VAL A 86 10.36 -0.55 -9.31
CA VAL A 86 11.62 -1.11 -9.80
C VAL A 86 11.66 -0.92 -11.30
N LYS A 87 12.64 -0.15 -11.80
CA LYS A 87 12.98 -0.16 -13.23
C LYS A 87 13.97 -1.28 -13.45
N LEU A 88 13.57 -2.35 -14.14
CA LEU A 88 14.54 -3.29 -14.69
C LEU A 88 15.30 -2.59 -15.81
N ASN A 89 16.63 -2.64 -15.77
CA ASN A 89 17.43 -2.30 -16.93
C ASN A 89 17.14 -3.34 -18.01
N SER A 90 16.66 -2.90 -19.17
CA SER A 90 16.62 -3.71 -20.38
C SER A 90 18.06 -4.04 -20.72
N GLY A 91 18.46 -5.30 -20.59
CA GLY A 91 19.80 -5.72 -21.00
C GLY A 91 19.93 -5.52 -22.50
N ASP A 92 20.83 -4.62 -22.92
CA ASP A 92 21.42 -4.70 -24.25
C ASP A 92 22.29 -5.96 -24.25
N SER A 93 21.71 -7.09 -24.66
CA SER A 93 22.46 -8.29 -25.04
C SER A 93 23.27 -7.93 -26.29
N THR A 94 24.47 -7.39 -26.06
CA THR A 94 25.52 -7.33 -27.06
C THR A 94 26.34 -8.59 -26.85
N ASP A 95 25.86 -9.70 -27.42
CA ASP A 95 26.66 -10.91 -27.56
C ASP A 95 27.58 -10.71 -28.78
N ASP A 96 28.89 -10.64 -28.54
CA ASP A 96 29.98 -10.77 -29.52
C ASP A 96 30.20 -12.24 -29.90
#